data_AF-A0A6I3MB24-F1
#
_entry.id   AF-A0A6I3MB24-F1
#
_cell.length_a   1.000
_cell.length_b   1.000
_cell.length_c   1.000
_cell.angle_alpha   90.00
_cell.angle_beta   90.00
_cell.angle_gamma   90.00
#
_symmetry.space_group_name_H-M   'P 1'
#
loop_
_entity.id
_entity.type
_entity.pdbx_description
1 polymer ?
#
loop_
_entity_poly.entity_id
_entity_poly.type
_entity_poly.pdbx_seq_one_letter_code
_entity_poly.pdbx_strand_id
1 'polypeptide(L)'
;MTDPIIDAGTTVRCPHGGIAAPLGAEARVRVEGLAAVTVATRWAVSGCRGEGPGGCVTAHATGGSRRVSIGGVPVIRASDRLVGDPSGADLSVVVRGDRVRVG
;
A
#
# COMPACT_ATOMS: atom_id res chain seq x y z
N MET A 1 18.40 9.88 0.76
CA MET A 1 17.02 10.37 0.56
C MET A 1 16.14 9.77 1.63
N THR A 2 15.19 10.53 2.18
CA THR A 2 14.25 10.05 3.21
C THR A 2 13.21 9.13 2.57
N ASP A 3 12.94 7.98 3.20
CA ASP A 3 11.89 7.05 2.78
C ASP A 3 10.52 7.56 3.27
N PRO A 4 9.63 8.03 2.38
CA PRO A 4 8.39 8.68 2.78
C PRO A 4 7.37 7.70 3.33
N ILE A 5 6.55 8.16 4.27
CA ILE A 5 5.33 7.46 4.71
C ILE A 5 4.29 7.59 3.60
N ILE A 6 3.55 6.51 3.33
CA ILE A 6 2.53 6.50 2.27
C ILE A 6 1.12 6.72 2.81
N ASP A 7 0.20 7.11 1.91
CA ASP A 7 -1.16 7.52 2.21
C ASP A 7 -2.21 6.71 1.42
N ALA A 8 -3.48 6.97 1.70
CA ALA A 8 -4.62 6.28 1.09
C ALA A 8 -4.73 6.48 -0.44
N GLY A 9 -4.01 7.45 -1.00
CA GLY A 9 -3.90 7.66 -2.44
C GLY A 9 -2.73 6.91 -3.09
N THR A 10 -1.93 6.17 -2.33
CA THR A 10 -0.86 5.35 -2.90
C THR A 10 -1.43 4.13 -3.62
N THR A 11 -0.81 3.76 -4.73
CA THR A 11 -1.09 2.51 -5.45
C THR A 11 0.07 1.55 -5.28
N VAL A 12 -0.22 0.26 -5.21
CA VAL A 12 0.81 -0.79 -5.13
C VAL A 12 0.65 -1.70 -6.34
N ARG A 13 1.77 -2.14 -6.92
CA ARG A 13 1.77 -2.93 -8.15
C ARG A 13 2.18 -4.37 -7.87
N CYS A 14 1.38 -5.29 -8.36
CA CYS A 14 1.69 -6.70 -8.45
C CYS A 14 2.59 -6.97 -9.66
N PRO A 15 3.58 -7.87 -9.55
CA PRO A 15 4.43 -8.25 -10.68
C PRO A 15 3.63 -8.78 -11.87
N HIS A 16 2.44 -9.33 -11.62
CA HIS A 16 1.52 -9.82 -12.66
C HIS A 16 0.66 -8.71 -13.31
N GLY A 17 1.02 -7.44 -13.10
CA GLY A 17 0.33 -6.28 -13.68
C GLY A 17 -0.90 -5.79 -12.92
N GLY A 18 -1.29 -6.46 -11.83
CA GLY A 18 -2.38 -6.01 -10.98
C GLY A 18 -2.05 -4.73 -10.22
N ILE A 19 -3.07 -3.92 -9.94
CA ILE A 19 -2.95 -2.69 -9.15
C ILE A 19 -3.77 -2.85 -7.88
N ALA A 20 -3.17 -2.48 -6.75
CA ALA A 20 -3.79 -2.54 -5.44
C ALA A 20 -4.03 -1.12 -4.90
N ALA A 21 -5.22 -0.93 -4.33
CA ALA A 21 -5.60 0.28 -3.60
C ALA A 21 -5.95 -0.08 -2.14
N PRO A 22 -5.70 0.83 -1.18
CA PRO A 22 -5.97 0.55 0.23
C PRO A 22 -7.47 0.52 0.51
N LEU A 23 -7.91 -0.45 1.30
CA LEU A 23 -9.26 -0.59 1.81
C LEU A 23 -9.34 0.11 3.16
N GLY A 24 -10.15 1.18 3.25
CA GLY A 24 -10.50 1.82 4.52
C GLY A 24 -9.30 2.30 5.35
N ALA A 25 -8.57 3.31 4.88
CA ALA A 25 -7.51 3.94 5.65
C ALA A 25 -8.09 4.89 6.72
N GLU A 26 -8.39 4.35 7.90
CA GLU A 26 -8.96 5.11 9.03
C GLU A 26 -7.88 5.64 9.97
N ALA A 27 -6.91 6.39 9.43
CA ALA A 27 -5.93 7.09 10.25
C ALA A 27 -6.39 8.52 10.55
N ARG A 28 -6.38 8.90 11.83
CA ARG A 28 -6.53 10.30 12.26
C ARG A 28 -5.40 11.21 11.72
N VAL A 29 -4.29 10.62 11.30
CA VAL A 29 -3.12 11.31 10.77
C VAL A 29 -3.22 11.35 9.25
N ARG A 30 -2.92 12.52 8.66
CA ARG A 30 -2.86 12.71 7.22
C ARG A 30 -1.44 12.94 6.74
N VAL A 31 -1.13 12.40 5.56
CA VAL A 31 0.09 12.68 4.79
C VAL A 31 -0.38 13.28 3.46
N GLU A 32 0.15 14.46 3.10
CA GLU A 32 -0.24 15.21 1.89
C GLU A 32 -1.75 15.48 1.72
N GLY A 33 -2.50 15.44 2.82
CA GLY A 33 -3.95 15.69 2.88
C GLY A 33 -4.82 14.43 2.84
N LEU A 34 -4.24 13.24 2.66
CA LEU A 34 -4.94 11.95 2.69
C LEU A 34 -4.58 11.16 3.94
N ALA A 35 -5.45 10.25 4.37
CA ALA A 35 -5.19 9.41 5.54
C ALA A 35 -3.92 8.57 5.34
N ALA A 36 -3.04 8.56 6.34
CA ALA A 36 -1.88 7.68 6.33
C ALA A 36 -2.31 6.20 6.38
N VAL A 37 -1.52 5.31 5.79
CA VAL A 37 -1.76 3.86 5.89
C VAL A 37 -0.80 3.19 6.87
N THR A 38 -1.26 2.11 7.47
CA THR A 38 -0.49 1.32 8.45
C THR A 38 -0.44 -0.14 8.03
N VAL A 39 0.36 -0.96 8.69
CA VAL A 39 0.43 -2.40 8.38
C VAL A 39 -0.90 -3.14 8.58
N ALA A 40 -1.86 -2.55 9.31
CA ALA A 40 -3.22 -3.08 9.44
C ALA A 40 -4.11 -2.79 8.22
N THR A 41 -3.73 -1.85 7.35
CA THR A 41 -4.47 -1.53 6.13
C THR A 41 -4.40 -2.69 5.15
N ARG A 42 -5.57 -3.23 4.78
CA ARG A 42 -5.70 -4.22 3.69
C ARG A 42 -5.81 -3.51 2.35
N TRP A 43 -5.44 -4.20 1.29
CA TRP A 43 -5.43 -3.65 -0.05
C TRP A 43 -6.27 -4.53 -0.96
N ALA A 44 -7.16 -3.95 -1.77
CA ALA A 44 -7.87 -4.67 -2.81
C ALA A 44 -7.05 -4.64 -4.09
N VAL A 45 -6.79 -5.81 -4.66
CA VAL A 45 -6.02 -5.96 -5.89
C VAL A 45 -6.98 -6.19 -7.05
N SER A 46 -6.74 -5.48 -8.16
CA SER A 46 -7.52 -5.58 -9.39
C SER A 46 -6.62 -5.83 -10.59
N GLY A 47 -7.12 -6.59 -11.58
CA GLY A 47 -6.40 -6.84 -12.84
C GLY A 47 -5.16 -7.74 -12.74
N CYS A 48 -4.94 -8.41 -11.61
CA CYS A 48 -3.83 -9.35 -11.44
C CYS A 48 -4.06 -10.62 -12.26
N ARG A 49 -3.08 -10.99 -13.10
CA ARG A 49 -3.12 -12.20 -13.95
C ARG A 49 -2.13 -13.27 -13.52
N GLY A 50 -1.85 -13.37 -12.21
CA GLY A 50 -0.89 -14.36 -11.69
C GLY A 50 -1.30 -15.81 -11.94
N GLU A 51 -0.33 -16.71 -11.94
CA GLU A 51 -0.53 -18.14 -12.17
C GLU A 51 -1.10 -18.84 -10.91
N GLY A 52 -2.03 -19.79 -11.08
CA GLY A 52 -2.74 -20.50 -10.00
C GLY A 52 -4.25 -20.23 -9.97
N PRO A 53 -5.02 -20.72 -8.98
CA PRO A 53 -6.50 -20.72 -8.98
C PRO A 53 -7.17 -19.33 -8.88
N GLY A 54 -6.42 -18.24 -9.05
CA GLY A 54 -6.92 -16.87 -9.11
C GLY A 54 -5.78 -15.92 -8.79
N GLY A 55 -5.57 -14.89 -9.63
CA GLY A 55 -4.61 -13.83 -9.34
C GLY A 55 -4.86 -13.17 -7.98
N CYS A 56 -3.93 -12.34 -7.50
CA CYS A 56 -4.11 -11.64 -6.23
C CYS A 56 -5.43 -10.86 -6.21
N VAL A 57 -6.21 -11.04 -5.14
CA VAL A 57 -7.46 -10.30 -4.87
C VAL A 57 -7.29 -9.35 -3.70
N THR A 58 -6.42 -9.68 -2.74
CA THR A 58 -6.04 -8.78 -1.65
C THR A 58 -4.53 -8.70 -1.50
N ALA A 59 -4.06 -7.69 -0.78
CA ALA A 59 -2.70 -7.64 -0.30
C ALA A 59 -2.63 -7.04 1.11
N HIS A 60 -1.51 -7.28 1.77
CA HIS A 60 -1.20 -6.79 3.11
C HIS A 60 0.31 -6.51 3.24
N ALA A 61 0.70 -5.58 4.11
CA ALA A 61 2.11 -5.31 4.36
C ALA A 61 2.75 -6.42 5.20
N THR A 62 3.97 -6.82 4.88
CA THR A 62 4.75 -7.80 5.68
C THR A 62 5.58 -7.14 6.77
N GLY A 63 5.74 -5.82 6.70
CA GLY A 63 6.48 -5.01 7.65
C GLY A 63 6.15 -3.53 7.50
N GLY A 64 6.68 -2.72 8.42
CA GLY A 64 6.48 -1.28 8.43
C GLY A 64 7.59 -0.56 9.19
N SER A 65 7.37 0.72 9.45
CA SER A 65 8.34 1.56 10.17
C SER A 65 8.62 1.05 11.58
N ARG A 66 9.90 0.95 11.93
CA ARG A 66 10.35 0.60 13.28
C ARG A 66 10.35 1.79 14.25
N ARG A 67 10.07 3.00 13.76
CA ARG A 67 10.20 4.25 14.52
C ARG A 67 8.90 5.03 14.61
N VAL A 68 8.04 4.89 13.60
CA VAL A 68 6.81 5.69 13.49
C VAL A 68 5.62 4.74 13.53
N SER A 69 4.69 5.02 14.44
CA SER A 69 3.42 4.31 14.56
C SER A 69 2.27 5.30 14.73
N ILE A 70 1.08 4.89 14.30
CA ILE A 70 -0.17 5.63 14.50
C ILE A 70 -1.08 4.73 15.31
N GLY A 71 -1.48 5.18 16.50
CA GLY A 71 -2.31 4.35 17.39
C GLY A 71 -1.63 3.04 17.81
N GLY A 72 -0.30 3.02 17.89
CA GLY A 72 0.49 1.83 18.19
C GLY A 72 0.74 0.89 17.00
N VAL A 73 0.18 1.18 15.82
CA VAL A 73 0.37 0.36 14.62
C VAL A 73 1.45 1.00 13.71
N PRO A 74 2.48 0.25 13.29
CA PRO A 74 3.52 0.75 12.38
C PRO A 74 2.95 1.33 11.08
N VAL A 75 3.46 2.49 10.66
CA VAL A 75 3.14 3.07 9.35
C VAL A 75 3.86 2.34 8.23
N ILE A 76 3.28 2.33 7.02
CA ILE A 76 3.94 1.81 5.81
C ILE A 76 4.72 2.94 5.15
N ARG A 77 5.92 2.62 4.65
CA ARG A 77 6.79 3.54 3.90
C ARG A 77 6.92 3.10 2.44
N ALA A 78 7.42 3.97 1.58
CA ALA A 78 7.57 3.68 0.15
C ALA A 78 8.51 2.50 -0.14
N SER A 79 9.50 2.24 0.71
CA SER A 79 10.39 1.09 0.57
C SER A 79 9.82 -0.25 1.07
N ASP A 80 8.71 -0.22 1.82
CA ASP A 80 8.11 -1.42 2.38
C ASP A 80 7.42 -2.25 1.27
N ARG A 81 7.27 -3.55 1.54
CA ARG A 81 6.70 -4.54 0.62
C ARG A 81 5.35 -5.03 1.10
N LEU A 82 4.50 -5.41 0.15
CA LEU A 82 3.23 -6.05 0.41
C LEU A 82 3.23 -7.45 -0.18
N VAL A 83 2.45 -8.36 0.41
CA VAL A 83 2.21 -9.69 -0.15
C VAL A 83 0.78 -9.79 -0.62
N GLY A 84 0.60 -10.33 -1.83
CA GLY A 84 -0.70 -10.48 -2.48
C GLY A 84 -1.27 -11.88 -2.37
N ASP A 85 -2.47 -12.00 -1.80
CA ASP A 85 -3.18 -13.26 -1.58
C ASP A 85 -4.11 -13.59 -2.77
N PRO A 86 -4.20 -14.86 -3.24
CA PRO A 86 -3.57 -16.05 -2.65
C PRO A 86 -2.17 -16.40 -3.20
N SER A 87 -1.68 -15.72 -4.24
CA SER A 87 -0.45 -16.13 -4.95
C SER A 87 0.85 -15.99 -4.13
N GLY A 88 0.86 -15.19 -3.06
CA GLY A 88 2.07 -14.86 -2.30
C GLY A 88 3.01 -13.87 -2.99
N ALA A 89 2.59 -13.25 -4.10
CA ALA A 89 3.44 -12.34 -4.87
C ALA A 89 3.89 -11.12 -4.04
N ASP A 90 5.14 -10.71 -4.22
CA ASP A 90 5.70 -9.48 -3.64
C ASP A 90 5.28 -8.26 -4.47
N LEU A 91 4.47 -7.40 -3.87
CA LEU A 91 3.92 -6.17 -4.42
C LEU A 91 4.78 -4.97 -4.01
N SER A 92 5.15 -4.15 -4.99
CA SER A 92 5.94 -2.93 -4.77
C SER A 92 5.06 -1.69 -4.72
N VAL A 93 5.32 -0.80 -3.76
CA VAL A 93 4.71 0.52 -3.73
C VAL A 93 5.10 1.32 -4.97
N VAL A 94 4.12 1.88 -5.66
CA VAL A 94 4.35 2.84 -6.74
C VAL A 94 4.17 4.23 -6.14
N VAL A 95 5.29 4.90 -5.88
CA VAL A 95 5.27 6.26 -5.33
C VAL A 95 4.56 7.17 -6.32
N ARG A 96 3.55 7.88 -5.82
CA ARG A 96 2.82 8.85 -6.61
C ARG A 96 3.74 10.04 -6.87
N GLY A 97 4.02 10.33 -8.14
CA GLY A 97 4.63 11.60 -8.51
C GLY A 97 3.73 12.77 -8.11
N ASP A 98 4.33 13.96 -8.02
CA ASP A 98 3.73 15.21 -7.60
C ASP A 98 2.32 15.37 -8.22
N ARG A 99 1.28 15.34 -7.38
CA ARG A 99 -0.09 15.49 -7.87
C ARG A 99 -0.29 16.92 -8.34
N VAL A 100 -0.65 17.12 -9.61
CA VAL A 100 -1.18 18.40 -10.09
C VAL A 100 -2.47 18.68 -9.29
N ARG A 101 -2.43 19.70 -8.42
CA ARG A 101 -3.63 20.19 -7.73
C ARG A 101 -4.35 21.13 -8.68
N VAL A 102 -5.55 20.76 -9.12
CA VAL A 102 -6.45 21.70 -9.82
C VAL A 102 -7.30 22.36 -8.74
N GLY A 103 -7.19 23.69 -8.63
CA GLY A 103 -7.97 24.53 -7.73
C GLY A 103 -9.28 24.99 -8.35
#